data_AF-A0A8K1FM22-F1
#
_entry.id   AF-A0A8K1FM22-F1
#
_cell.length_a   1.000
_cell.length_b   1.000
_cell.length_c   1.000
_cell.angle_alpha   90.00
_cell.angle_beta   90.00
_cell.angle_gamma   90.00
#
_symmetry.space_group_name_H-M   'P 1'
#
loop_
_entity.id
_entity.type
_entity.pdbx_description
1 polymer ?
#
loop_
_entity_poly.entity_id
_entity_poly.type
_entity_poly.pdbx_seq_one_letter_code
_entity_poly.pdbx_strand_id
1 'polypeptide(L)'
;MVRILASAALALAASAGLAATTDASKCHGINYSNRAGPDWAPAETKCKSPELIKQELATLKKVTDIIRIYSLSDCDQANAVVPAAVEAGLKVELGLWVDKYHNETYPAEKAAFEELLKNKDVVNKETIVGVHVGSEAILRDDLPVQTLIGYMKEIKEICTEELDVPVTITDVAESYYNNKQLYDVVDFVSANIFPFWDRIPIDKAVNQFLGKYQKLTAASKGKEVIIGETGWPWAGHSNRGSPTSPENAAQYFSEFTTMAEKKKIKYFYFASFDEDFKIQQLNDTKTVEAHFGLFHKNGTLKDSIESLKVFSFEDKETPVPSPVPSPTPSVSKEPTSPVPSKGETDKTPAPSKGATDKTPAPSKTDDSDDDSTDVDTPVQKLTPAPSKGGSSPTPAPTKGGSVPTPSPTKGGSAPTPAPSKGTSAPTPAPTKGGSTPTSAPSKDGSVPTPAPTGGKGTPMPAKTDAPTPAPSKPRKDCKA
;
A
#
# COMPACT_ATOMS: atom_id res chain seq x y z
N MET A 1 78.99 3.33 17.56
CA MET A 1 78.68 3.03 16.14
C MET A 1 77.29 2.43 16.07
N VAL A 2 76.48 2.98 15.18
CA VAL A 2 75.07 2.63 14.88
C VAL A 2 74.93 1.16 14.44
N ARG A 3 73.84 0.49 14.82
CA ARG A 3 72.97 -0.26 13.89
C ARG A 3 71.64 -0.71 14.53
N ILE A 4 70.57 -0.37 13.80
CA ILE A 4 69.14 -0.60 13.98
C ILE A 4 68.78 -1.98 13.39
N LEU A 5 67.56 -2.47 13.70
CA LEU A 5 66.69 -3.42 12.97
C LEU A 5 66.53 -4.76 13.71
N ALA A 6 65.37 -5.42 13.76
CA ALA A 6 63.97 -5.11 13.48
C ALA A 6 63.18 -6.30 14.06
N SER A 7 62.12 -6.06 14.83
CA SER A 7 61.27 -7.12 15.36
C SER A 7 60.15 -7.42 14.36
N ALA A 8 60.16 -8.62 13.78
CA ALA A 8 59.04 -9.15 12.99
C ALA A 8 58.17 -10.02 13.91
N ALA A 9 56.96 -9.56 14.22
CA ALA A 9 55.93 -10.35 14.87
C ALA A 9 54.97 -10.89 13.80
N LEU A 10 54.96 -12.21 13.63
CA LEU A 10 54.05 -12.93 12.75
C LEU A 10 52.77 -13.26 13.53
N ALA A 11 51.70 -12.53 13.29
CA ALA A 11 50.36 -12.86 13.81
C ALA A 11 49.64 -13.77 12.81
N LEU A 12 49.40 -15.03 13.20
CA LEU A 12 48.54 -15.96 12.47
C LEU A 12 47.08 -15.62 12.79
N ALA A 13 46.37 -15.02 11.84
CA ALA A 13 44.93 -14.84 11.92
C ALA A 13 44.24 -16.14 11.50
N ALA A 14 43.53 -16.79 12.44
CA ALA A 14 42.62 -17.89 12.13
C ALA A 14 41.28 -17.30 11.66
N SER A 15 41.03 -17.32 10.36
CA SER A 15 39.74 -16.98 9.77
C SER A 15 38.80 -18.19 9.84
N ALA A 16 37.95 -18.23 10.86
CA ALA A 16 36.77 -19.09 10.87
C ALA A 16 35.68 -18.42 10.03
N GLY A 17 35.56 -18.83 8.77
CA GLY A 17 34.43 -18.46 7.92
C GLY A 17 33.18 -19.21 8.38
N LEU A 18 32.28 -18.51 9.07
CA LEU A 18 30.89 -18.95 9.20
C LEU A 18 30.24 -18.70 7.83
N ALA A 19 30.01 -19.76 7.06
CA ALA A 19 29.11 -19.69 5.92
C ALA A 19 27.69 -19.49 6.48
N ALA A 20 27.26 -18.23 6.60
CA ALA A 20 25.86 -17.90 6.79
C ALA A 20 25.14 -18.31 5.50
N THR A 21 24.27 -19.30 5.58
CA THR A 21 23.24 -19.52 4.57
C THR A 21 22.33 -18.30 4.61
N THR A 22 22.56 -17.35 3.70
CA THR A 22 21.72 -16.16 3.56
C THR A 22 20.40 -16.60 2.95
N ASP A 23 19.41 -16.89 3.79
CA ASP A 23 18.03 -16.81 3.32
C ASP A 23 17.84 -15.42 2.72
N ALA A 24 17.27 -15.36 1.52
CA ALA A 24 17.00 -14.12 0.83
C ALA A 24 16.20 -13.19 1.76
N SER A 25 16.78 -12.06 2.16
CA SER A 25 16.06 -11.13 3.04
C SER A 25 14.93 -10.47 2.26
N LYS A 26 13.68 -10.72 2.70
CA LYS A 26 12.50 -10.04 2.16
C LYS A 26 12.18 -8.80 2.98
N CYS A 27 11.61 -7.78 2.33
CA CYS A 27 10.94 -6.72 3.05
C CYS A 27 9.78 -7.28 3.87
N HIS A 28 9.51 -6.69 5.04
CA HIS A 28 8.32 -7.05 5.82
C HIS A 28 7.04 -6.87 4.99
N GLY A 29 6.88 -5.68 4.42
CA GLY A 29 5.83 -5.34 3.49
C GLY A 29 6.28 -4.28 2.48
N ILE A 30 5.55 -4.13 1.37
CA ILE A 30 5.79 -3.08 0.37
C ILE A 30 4.46 -2.44 -0.02
N ASN A 31 4.44 -1.11 -0.17
CA ASN A 31 3.27 -0.39 -0.65
C ASN A 31 3.05 -0.61 -2.17
N TYR A 32 1.82 -0.94 -2.54
CA TYR A 32 1.42 -1.22 -3.92
C TYR A 32 0.25 -0.34 -4.37
N SER A 33 0.32 0.10 -5.62
CA SER A 33 -0.65 0.97 -6.28
C SER A 33 -0.92 0.41 -7.67
N ASN A 34 -2.19 0.22 -8.01
CA ASN A 34 -2.60 -0.20 -9.35
C ASN A 34 -2.95 0.99 -10.27
N ARG A 35 -2.57 2.21 -9.89
CA ARG A 35 -2.69 3.39 -10.76
C ARG A 35 -1.64 3.39 -11.87
N ALA A 36 -2.10 3.73 -13.07
CA ALA A 36 -1.27 3.96 -14.25
C ALA A 36 -1.34 5.42 -14.76
N GLY A 37 -2.38 6.17 -14.37
CA GLY A 37 -2.68 7.51 -14.85
C GLY A 37 -3.25 8.45 -13.78
N PRO A 38 -3.31 9.77 -14.06
CA PRO A 38 -3.82 10.78 -13.13
C PRO A 38 -5.33 10.66 -12.92
N ASP A 39 -5.87 11.39 -11.94
CA ASP A 39 -7.27 11.27 -11.50
C ASP A 39 -8.30 11.59 -12.57
N TRP A 40 -7.99 12.51 -13.48
CA TRP A 40 -8.87 12.89 -14.58
C TRP A 40 -8.77 11.95 -15.80
N ALA A 41 -7.85 10.99 -15.79
CA ALA A 41 -7.74 10.04 -16.88
C ALA A 41 -8.94 9.09 -16.89
N PRO A 42 -9.42 8.66 -18.08
CA PRO A 42 -10.45 7.63 -18.16
C PRO A 42 -9.91 6.30 -17.61
N ALA A 43 -10.81 5.45 -17.11
CA ALA A 43 -10.47 4.22 -16.36
C ALA A 43 -9.42 3.34 -17.07
N GLU A 44 -9.52 3.23 -18.40
CA GLU A 44 -8.65 2.41 -19.26
C GLU A 44 -7.18 2.87 -19.26
N THR A 45 -6.93 4.12 -18.85
CA THR A 45 -5.58 4.71 -18.76
C THR A 45 -5.21 5.15 -17.35
N LYS A 46 -6.21 5.30 -16.49
CA LYS A 46 -6.05 5.59 -15.06
C LYS A 46 -5.58 4.35 -14.30
N CYS A 47 -6.07 3.17 -14.67
CA CYS A 47 -5.87 1.92 -13.95
C CYS A 47 -5.02 0.92 -14.74
N LYS A 48 -4.19 0.14 -14.04
CA LYS A 48 -3.41 -0.96 -14.64
C LYS A 48 -4.35 -2.10 -15.09
N SER A 49 -3.98 -2.81 -16.15
CA SER A 49 -4.74 -3.98 -16.59
C SER A 49 -4.58 -5.15 -15.61
N PRO A 50 -5.54 -6.09 -15.55
CA PRO A 50 -5.43 -7.28 -14.71
C PRO A 50 -4.14 -8.09 -14.95
N GLU A 51 -3.69 -8.20 -16.20
CA GLU A 51 -2.47 -8.93 -16.57
C GLU A 51 -1.23 -8.26 -15.99
N LEU A 52 -1.16 -6.93 -16.07
CA LEU A 52 -0.05 -6.17 -15.49
C LEU A 52 -0.06 -6.28 -13.96
N ILE A 53 -1.23 -6.20 -13.33
CA ILE A 53 -1.37 -6.40 -11.87
C ILE A 53 -0.82 -7.78 -11.48
N LYS A 54 -1.22 -8.86 -12.17
CA LYS A 54 -0.72 -10.22 -11.89
C LYS A 54 0.80 -10.32 -12.05
N GLN A 55 1.37 -9.73 -13.12
CA GLN A 55 2.81 -9.72 -13.36
C GLN A 55 3.58 -8.97 -12.27
N GLU A 56 3.10 -7.80 -11.88
CA GLU A 56 3.70 -6.99 -10.81
C GLU A 56 3.64 -7.70 -9.46
N LEU A 57 2.51 -8.32 -9.11
CA LEU A 57 2.36 -9.07 -7.87
C LEU A 57 3.24 -10.32 -7.82
N ALA A 58 3.39 -11.04 -8.94
CA ALA A 58 4.34 -12.15 -9.05
C ALA A 58 5.80 -11.68 -8.89
N THR A 59 6.11 -10.46 -9.34
CA THR A 59 7.41 -9.82 -9.12
C THR A 59 7.61 -9.49 -7.65
N LEU A 60 6.61 -8.88 -7.00
CA LEU A 60 6.66 -8.51 -5.58
C LEU A 60 6.79 -9.71 -4.66
N LYS A 61 6.18 -10.86 -4.99
CA LYS A 61 6.29 -12.08 -4.19
C LYS A 61 7.73 -12.57 -3.96
N LYS A 62 8.65 -12.19 -4.86
CA LYS A 62 10.09 -12.49 -4.75
C LYS A 62 10.78 -11.67 -3.66
N VAL A 63 10.25 -10.50 -3.31
CA VAL A 63 10.90 -9.51 -2.43
C VAL A 63 10.11 -9.18 -1.16
N THR A 64 8.84 -9.56 -1.08
CA THR A 64 7.97 -9.43 0.09
C THR A 64 6.95 -10.56 0.13
N ASP A 65 6.40 -10.82 1.31
CA ASP A 65 5.22 -11.70 1.47
C ASP A 65 3.93 -10.92 1.71
N ILE A 66 4.03 -9.60 1.92
CA ILE A 66 2.92 -8.73 2.26
C ILE A 66 2.95 -7.47 1.39
N ILE A 67 1.79 -7.07 0.87
CA ILE A 67 1.59 -5.76 0.27
C ILE A 67 0.61 -4.92 1.09
N ARG A 68 0.74 -3.60 1.00
CA ARG A 68 -0.26 -2.63 1.50
C ARG A 68 -0.85 -1.88 0.32
N ILE A 69 -2.19 -1.81 0.27
CA ILE A 69 -2.94 -1.02 -0.72
C ILE A 69 -3.62 0.15 -0.04
N TYR A 70 -3.94 1.21 -0.79
CA TYR A 70 -4.40 2.49 -0.21
C TYR A 70 -5.91 2.68 -0.20
N SER A 71 -6.60 2.01 -1.12
CA SER A 71 -8.02 2.17 -1.40
C SER A 71 -8.57 0.83 -1.85
N LEU A 72 -9.87 0.61 -1.62
CA LEU A 72 -10.62 -0.51 -2.14
C LEU A 72 -11.42 -0.13 -3.39
N SER A 73 -11.92 1.10 -3.47
CA SER A 73 -12.78 1.53 -4.57
C SER A 73 -12.01 2.13 -5.76
N ASP A 74 -10.89 2.81 -5.51
CA ASP A 74 -10.10 3.44 -6.55
C ASP A 74 -9.43 2.39 -7.42
N CYS A 75 -9.67 2.46 -8.74
CA CYS A 75 -9.28 1.44 -9.70
C CYS A 75 -9.71 0.02 -9.30
N ASP A 76 -10.86 -0.10 -8.62
CA ASP A 76 -11.47 -1.37 -8.22
C ASP A 76 -10.48 -2.33 -7.52
N GLN A 77 -9.61 -1.78 -6.67
CA GLN A 77 -8.55 -2.54 -6.01
C GLN A 77 -9.09 -3.73 -5.20
N ALA A 78 -10.28 -3.61 -4.64
CA ALA A 78 -10.97 -4.70 -3.96
C ALA A 78 -11.07 -5.96 -4.84
N ASN A 79 -11.46 -5.83 -6.11
CA ASN A 79 -11.66 -6.96 -7.01
C ASN A 79 -10.45 -7.22 -7.93
N ALA A 80 -9.72 -6.17 -8.30
CA ALA A 80 -8.60 -6.26 -9.23
C ALA A 80 -7.29 -6.70 -8.56
N VAL A 81 -7.05 -6.27 -7.31
CA VAL A 81 -5.76 -6.47 -6.62
C VAL A 81 -5.85 -7.55 -5.55
N VAL A 82 -6.84 -7.52 -4.66
CA VAL A 82 -6.87 -8.43 -3.50
C VAL A 82 -6.89 -9.91 -3.92
N PRO A 83 -7.76 -10.37 -4.84
CA PRO A 83 -7.75 -11.74 -5.31
C PRO A 83 -6.45 -12.12 -6.03
N ALA A 84 -5.92 -11.21 -6.85
CA ALA A 84 -4.67 -11.44 -7.59
C ALA A 84 -3.45 -11.55 -6.66
N ALA A 85 -3.43 -10.80 -5.55
CA ALA A 85 -2.37 -10.87 -4.56
C ALA A 85 -2.41 -12.20 -3.81
N VAL A 86 -3.60 -12.63 -3.39
CA VAL A 86 -3.80 -13.93 -2.74
C VAL A 86 -3.45 -15.09 -3.67
N GLU A 87 -3.84 -15.01 -4.95
CA GLU A 87 -3.47 -15.99 -6.00
C GLU A 87 -1.93 -16.07 -6.17
N ALA A 88 -1.23 -14.93 -6.07
CA ALA A 88 0.23 -14.87 -6.11
C ALA A 88 0.90 -15.32 -4.78
N GLY A 89 0.12 -15.70 -3.76
CA GLY A 89 0.61 -16.11 -2.45
C GLY A 89 1.11 -14.95 -1.57
N LEU A 90 0.67 -13.73 -1.85
CA LEU A 90 0.88 -12.55 -1.00
C LEU A 90 -0.24 -12.41 0.02
N LYS A 91 0.07 -11.77 1.14
CA LYS A 91 -0.92 -11.23 2.08
C LYS A 91 -1.13 -9.74 1.84
N VAL A 92 -2.25 -9.20 2.31
CA VAL A 92 -2.63 -7.80 2.05
C VAL A 92 -2.98 -7.07 3.35
N GLU A 93 -2.45 -5.87 3.54
CA GLU A 93 -3.06 -4.87 4.41
C GLU A 93 -4.01 -4.01 3.57
N LEU A 94 -5.29 -4.02 3.93
CA LEU A 94 -6.33 -3.30 3.21
C LEU A 94 -6.36 -1.83 3.65
N GLY A 95 -6.49 -0.92 2.69
CA GLY A 95 -6.64 0.51 2.94
C GLY A 95 -8.01 1.00 2.52
N LEU A 96 -8.68 1.72 3.41
CA LEU A 96 -9.87 2.50 3.08
C LEU A 96 -9.48 3.97 2.97
N TRP A 97 -9.52 4.53 1.76
CA TRP A 97 -9.10 5.90 1.53
C TRP A 97 -10.09 6.92 2.14
N VAL A 98 -9.56 7.96 2.79
CA VAL A 98 -10.37 9.03 3.36
C VAL A 98 -9.73 10.37 2.99
N ASP A 99 -10.52 11.28 2.44
CA ASP A 99 -10.07 12.58 1.97
C ASP A 99 -11.09 13.70 2.28
N LYS A 100 -10.87 14.91 1.77
CA LYS A 100 -11.79 16.05 1.96
C LYS A 100 -13.20 15.83 1.40
N TYR A 101 -13.40 14.80 0.57
CA TYR A 101 -14.68 14.38 0.04
C TYR A 101 -15.23 13.16 0.79
N HIS A 102 -14.79 12.92 2.04
CA HIS A 102 -15.13 11.75 2.85
C HIS A 102 -16.63 11.45 2.99
N ASN A 103 -17.53 12.41 2.80
CA ASN A 103 -18.97 12.14 2.78
C ASN A 103 -19.41 11.28 1.58
N GLU A 104 -18.58 11.20 0.54
CA GLU A 104 -18.78 10.37 -0.66
C GLU A 104 -17.73 9.24 -0.73
N THR A 105 -16.46 9.55 -0.47
CA THR A 105 -15.36 8.59 -0.61
C THR A 105 -15.41 7.50 0.47
N TYR A 106 -15.62 7.83 1.74
CA TYR A 106 -15.69 6.81 2.79
C TYR A 106 -16.86 5.83 2.62
N PRO A 107 -18.11 6.26 2.34
CA PRO A 107 -19.19 5.32 2.04
C PRO A 107 -18.90 4.38 0.87
N ALA A 108 -18.22 4.86 -0.19
CA ALA A 108 -17.82 4.02 -1.32
C ALA A 108 -16.75 2.99 -0.92
N GLU A 109 -15.74 3.41 -0.15
CA GLU A 109 -14.70 2.51 0.38
C GLU A 109 -15.30 1.45 1.31
N LYS A 110 -16.21 1.87 2.21
CA LYS A 110 -16.92 0.96 3.12
C LYS A 110 -17.77 -0.06 2.35
N ALA A 111 -18.53 0.39 1.34
CA ALA A 111 -19.33 -0.51 0.52
C ALA A 111 -18.46 -1.54 -0.24
N ALA A 112 -17.32 -1.10 -0.78
CA ALA A 112 -16.35 -2.00 -1.41
C ALA A 112 -15.75 -3.00 -0.41
N PHE A 113 -15.49 -2.57 0.83
CA PHE A 113 -15.04 -3.45 1.91
C PHE A 113 -16.08 -4.51 2.28
N GLU A 114 -17.33 -4.10 2.54
CA GLU A 114 -18.43 -4.99 2.88
C GLU A 114 -18.73 -6.01 1.76
N GLU A 115 -18.61 -5.60 0.48
CA GLU A 115 -18.73 -6.53 -0.65
C GLU A 115 -17.56 -7.52 -0.69
N LEU A 116 -16.33 -7.03 -0.53
CA LEU A 116 -15.12 -7.85 -0.55
C LEU A 116 -15.13 -8.91 0.56
N LEU A 117 -15.64 -8.57 1.75
CA LEU A 117 -15.76 -9.49 2.89
C LEU A 117 -16.66 -10.71 2.62
N LYS A 118 -17.52 -10.68 1.59
CA LYS A 118 -18.35 -11.82 1.20
C LYS A 118 -17.52 -12.95 0.58
N ASN A 119 -16.35 -12.66 0.03
CA ASN A 119 -15.47 -13.64 -0.58
C ASN A 119 -14.50 -14.24 0.47
N LYS A 120 -15.00 -15.15 1.30
CA LYS A 120 -14.25 -15.73 2.42
C LYS A 120 -13.06 -16.62 2.00
N ASP A 121 -13.04 -17.09 0.75
CA ASP A 121 -11.91 -17.84 0.20
C ASP A 121 -10.69 -16.93 -0.06
N VAL A 122 -10.95 -15.67 -0.41
CA VAL A 122 -9.92 -14.65 -0.65
C VAL A 122 -9.63 -13.84 0.61
N VAL A 123 -10.66 -13.52 1.40
CA VAL A 123 -10.58 -12.58 2.52
C VAL A 123 -10.88 -13.29 3.84
N ASN A 124 -9.79 -13.60 4.55
CA ASN A 124 -9.77 -14.24 5.86
C ASN A 124 -8.49 -13.81 6.62
N LYS A 125 -8.35 -14.24 7.88
CA LYS A 125 -7.21 -13.90 8.75
C LYS A 125 -5.87 -14.46 8.27
N GLU A 126 -5.88 -15.45 7.37
CA GLU A 126 -4.67 -16.02 6.80
C GLU A 126 -4.11 -15.12 5.67
N THR A 127 -4.99 -14.46 4.91
CA THR A 127 -4.65 -13.63 3.74
C THR A 127 -4.61 -12.14 4.03
N ILE A 128 -5.39 -11.64 4.99
CA ILE A 128 -5.41 -10.23 5.38
C ILE A 128 -4.67 -10.04 6.69
N VAL A 129 -3.71 -9.10 6.72
CA VAL A 129 -2.87 -8.84 7.91
C VAL A 129 -3.36 -7.68 8.77
N GLY A 130 -4.26 -6.86 8.24
CA GLY A 130 -4.82 -5.71 8.92
C GLY A 130 -5.60 -4.80 7.98
N VAL A 131 -6.25 -3.79 8.56
CA VAL A 131 -7.00 -2.76 7.84
C VAL A 131 -6.60 -1.38 8.37
N HIS A 132 -6.30 -0.43 7.49
CA HIS A 132 -6.15 0.97 7.87
C HIS A 132 -7.27 1.84 7.30
N VAL A 133 -7.80 2.73 8.12
CA VAL A 133 -8.84 3.70 7.74
C VAL A 133 -8.21 5.08 7.62
N GLY A 134 -8.05 5.52 6.38
CA GLY A 134 -7.30 6.71 6.03
C GLY A 134 -5.79 6.48 5.97
N SER A 135 -5.15 7.22 5.07
CA SER A 135 -3.69 7.43 5.02
C SER A 135 -3.46 8.94 4.94
N GLU A 136 -2.81 9.54 5.94
CA GLU A 136 -2.46 10.98 5.98
C GLU A 136 -3.64 11.97 5.90
N ALA A 137 -4.85 11.53 6.23
CA ALA A 137 -6.04 12.39 6.19
C ALA A 137 -5.97 13.53 7.23
N ILE A 138 -5.27 13.32 8.35
CA ILE A 138 -5.03 14.35 9.37
C ILE A 138 -3.94 15.31 8.89
N LEU A 139 -2.85 14.80 8.30
CA LEU A 139 -1.82 15.65 7.72
C LEU A 139 -2.39 16.60 6.66
N ARG A 140 -3.29 16.09 5.80
CA ARG A 140 -3.94 16.87 4.74
C ARG A 140 -5.02 17.82 5.25
N ASP A 141 -5.37 17.77 6.54
CA ASP A 141 -6.47 18.51 7.15
C ASP A 141 -7.80 18.31 6.39
N ASP A 142 -8.01 17.07 5.91
CA ASP A 142 -9.15 16.72 5.07
C ASP A 142 -10.47 16.68 5.86
N LEU A 143 -10.39 16.31 7.14
CA LEU A 143 -11.54 16.15 8.03
C LEU A 143 -11.15 16.29 9.51
N PRO A 144 -12.11 16.61 10.40
CA PRO A 144 -11.86 16.59 11.83
C PRO A 144 -11.41 15.20 12.32
N VAL A 145 -10.38 15.16 13.16
CA VAL A 145 -9.83 13.91 13.71
C VAL A 145 -10.90 13.03 14.35
N GLN A 146 -11.89 13.62 15.01
CA GLN A 146 -12.98 12.89 15.64
C GLN A 146 -13.89 12.17 14.64
N THR A 147 -14.05 12.72 13.44
CA THR A 147 -14.78 12.08 12.34
C THR A 147 -14.03 10.85 11.84
N LEU A 148 -12.72 10.97 11.61
CA LEU A 148 -11.87 9.84 11.20
C LEU A 148 -11.86 8.71 12.26
N ILE A 149 -11.82 9.06 13.55
CA ILE A 149 -11.97 8.08 14.64
C ILE A 149 -13.33 7.37 14.58
N GLY A 150 -14.40 8.07 14.20
CA GLY A 150 -15.73 7.49 14.00
C GLY A 150 -15.70 6.41 12.91
N TYR A 151 -15.14 6.74 11.74
CA TYR A 151 -14.98 5.80 10.64
C TYR A 151 -14.13 4.58 11.02
N MET A 152 -12.99 4.79 11.71
CA MET A 152 -12.17 3.68 12.17
C MET A 152 -12.92 2.73 13.11
N LYS A 153 -13.71 3.27 14.06
CA LYS A 153 -14.50 2.44 14.98
C LYS A 153 -15.55 1.60 14.25
N GLU A 154 -16.23 2.19 13.27
CA GLU A 154 -17.22 1.48 12.45
C GLU A 154 -16.57 0.31 11.67
N ILE A 155 -15.41 0.54 11.04
CA ILE A 155 -14.68 -0.52 10.34
C ILE A 155 -14.14 -1.58 11.31
N LYS A 156 -13.72 -1.18 12.50
CA LYS A 156 -13.28 -2.09 13.55
C LYS A 156 -14.39 -3.01 14.05
N GLU A 157 -15.61 -2.50 14.20
CA GLU A 157 -16.79 -3.31 14.53
C GLU A 157 -17.02 -4.37 13.44
N ILE A 158 -17.02 -3.98 12.17
CA ILE A 158 -17.15 -4.92 11.04
C ILE A 158 -16.02 -5.97 11.06
N CYS A 159 -14.76 -5.55 11.26
CA CYS A 159 -13.63 -6.49 11.30
C CYS A 159 -13.75 -7.48 12.47
N THR A 160 -14.22 -7.04 13.63
CA THR A 160 -14.43 -7.90 14.80
C THR A 160 -15.48 -9.00 14.52
N GLU A 161 -16.52 -8.67 13.75
CA GLU A 161 -17.59 -9.60 13.42
C GLU A 161 -17.23 -10.54 12.26
N GLU A 162 -16.52 -10.04 11.24
CA GLU A 162 -16.44 -10.71 9.93
C GLU A 162 -15.05 -11.26 9.54
N LEU A 163 -13.97 -10.77 10.17
CA LEU A 163 -12.59 -11.02 9.68
C LEU A 163 -11.54 -11.32 10.78
N ASP A 164 -11.70 -10.80 11.98
CA ASP A 164 -10.79 -10.96 13.13
C ASP A 164 -9.33 -10.51 12.83
N VAL A 165 -9.19 -9.29 12.29
CA VAL A 165 -7.90 -8.64 11.97
C VAL A 165 -7.80 -7.25 12.62
N PRO A 166 -6.59 -6.79 12.94
CA PRO A 166 -6.41 -5.50 13.63
C PRO A 166 -6.71 -4.31 12.70
N VAL A 167 -7.27 -3.24 13.28
CA VAL A 167 -7.63 -2.01 12.57
C VAL A 167 -6.87 -0.80 13.11
N THR A 168 -6.42 0.08 12.22
CA THR A 168 -5.66 1.30 12.55
C THR A 168 -6.11 2.52 11.74
N ILE A 169 -5.51 3.67 12.05
CA ILE A 169 -5.46 4.87 11.21
C ILE A 169 -3.99 5.07 10.83
N THR A 170 -3.68 5.17 9.55
CA THR A 170 -2.32 5.49 9.10
C THR A 170 -2.19 6.99 8.87
N ASP A 171 -1.20 7.62 9.49
CA ASP A 171 -0.91 9.04 9.30
C ASP A 171 0.56 9.33 9.59
N VAL A 172 1.05 10.56 9.41
CA VAL A 172 2.45 10.88 9.77
C VAL A 172 2.66 10.82 11.29
N ALA A 173 3.90 10.57 11.70
CA ALA A 173 4.26 10.50 13.12
C ALA A 173 3.83 11.76 13.90
N GLU A 174 3.92 12.94 13.28
CA GLU A 174 3.51 14.22 13.84
C GLU A 174 2.01 14.29 14.15
N SER A 175 1.16 13.69 13.32
CA SER A 175 -0.28 13.60 13.56
C SER A 175 -0.58 12.85 14.85
N TYR A 176 0.13 11.75 15.11
CA TYR A 176 0.06 11.00 16.37
C TYR A 176 0.63 11.76 17.57
N TYR A 177 1.69 12.56 17.39
CA TYR A 177 2.22 13.40 18.48
C TYR A 177 1.21 14.45 18.93
N ASN A 178 0.47 15.02 17.98
CA ASN A 178 -0.47 16.11 18.20
C ASN A 178 -1.87 15.62 18.58
N ASN A 179 -2.21 14.37 18.27
CA ASN A 179 -3.54 13.78 18.51
C ASN A 179 -3.43 12.49 19.33
N LYS A 180 -3.12 12.63 20.63
CA LYS A 180 -2.88 11.47 21.52
C LYS A 180 -4.08 10.53 21.68
N GLN A 181 -5.29 11.00 21.38
CA GLN A 181 -6.50 10.19 21.38
C GLN A 181 -6.46 9.06 20.34
N LEU A 182 -5.63 9.18 19.29
CA LEU A 182 -5.46 8.11 18.29
C LEU A 182 -4.93 6.82 18.92
N TYR A 183 -3.96 6.93 19.84
CA TYR A 183 -3.38 5.78 20.52
C TYR A 183 -4.40 4.96 21.31
N ASP A 184 -5.52 5.54 21.72
CA ASP A 184 -6.56 4.82 22.46
C ASP A 184 -7.44 3.95 21.57
N VAL A 185 -7.65 4.37 20.32
CA VAL A 185 -8.71 3.81 19.48
C VAL A 185 -8.21 2.76 18.47
N VAL A 186 -6.96 2.90 18.00
CA VAL A 186 -6.34 1.94 17.05
C VAL A 186 -5.87 0.67 17.75
N ASP A 187 -5.82 -0.47 17.04
CA ASP A 187 -5.25 -1.73 17.59
C ASP A 187 -3.73 -1.72 17.61
N PHE A 188 -3.12 -1.08 16.62
CA PHE A 188 -1.70 -0.81 16.52
C PHE A 188 -1.48 0.60 15.97
N VAL A 189 -0.33 1.20 16.26
CA VAL A 189 0.03 2.50 15.71
C VAL A 189 0.61 2.29 14.33
N SER A 190 -0.01 2.89 13.30
CA SER A 190 0.54 2.92 11.94
C SER A 190 0.99 4.33 11.60
N ALA A 191 2.28 4.53 11.38
CA ALA A 191 2.83 5.86 11.09
C ALA A 191 3.68 5.90 9.82
N ASN A 192 3.48 6.96 9.03
CA ASN A 192 4.35 7.32 7.91
C ASN A 192 5.54 8.12 8.44
N ILE A 193 6.75 7.69 8.11
CA ILE A 193 8.00 8.33 8.53
C ILE A 193 8.94 8.42 7.34
N PHE A 194 9.07 9.62 6.80
CA PHE A 194 9.99 9.92 5.70
C PHE A 194 11.05 10.93 6.13
N PRO A 195 12.24 10.49 6.56
CA PRO A 195 13.34 11.39 6.85
C PRO A 195 13.74 12.25 5.64
N PHE A 196 13.43 11.78 4.43
CA PHE A 196 13.56 12.56 3.20
C PHE A 196 12.90 13.95 3.29
N TRP A 197 11.70 14.05 3.88
CA TRP A 197 10.96 15.32 4.02
C TRP A 197 11.47 16.21 5.16
N ASP A 198 12.35 15.69 6.02
CA ASP A 198 12.98 16.46 7.11
C ASP A 198 14.18 17.31 6.63
N ARG A 199 14.51 17.25 5.33
CA ARG A 199 15.63 17.99 4.67
C ARG A 199 16.98 17.71 5.30
N ILE A 200 17.23 16.44 5.59
CA ILE A 200 18.48 16.00 6.20
C ILE A 200 19.36 15.28 5.20
N PRO A 201 20.69 15.32 5.38
CA PRO A 201 21.60 14.49 4.61
C PRO A 201 21.33 12.99 4.79
N ILE A 202 21.65 12.20 3.76
CA ILE A 202 21.39 10.76 3.71
C ILE A 202 22.02 9.99 4.89
N ASP A 203 23.23 10.37 5.31
CA ASP A 203 23.98 9.75 6.42
C ASP A 203 23.34 9.98 7.81
N LYS A 204 22.32 10.84 7.90
CA LYS A 204 21.54 11.07 9.12
C LYS A 204 20.12 10.50 9.06
N ALA A 205 19.70 10.00 7.90
CA ALA A 205 18.32 9.62 7.62
C ALA A 205 17.78 8.55 8.58
N VAL A 206 18.51 7.45 8.76
CA VAL A 206 18.08 6.34 9.62
C VAL A 206 18.07 6.72 11.10
N ASN A 207 18.97 7.59 11.55
CA ASN A 207 18.96 8.09 12.93
C ASN A 207 17.75 9.00 13.19
N GLN A 208 17.42 9.87 12.24
CA GLN A 208 16.21 10.70 12.31
C GLN A 208 14.94 9.85 12.33
N PHE A 209 14.88 8.84 11.46
CA PHE A 209 13.81 7.85 11.47
C PHE A 209 13.65 7.22 12.86
N LEU A 210 14.74 6.72 13.43
CA LEU A 210 14.73 6.01 14.70
C LEU A 210 14.27 6.91 15.85
N GLY A 211 14.65 8.19 15.85
CA GLY A 211 14.18 9.15 16.83
C GLY A 211 12.65 9.34 16.79
N LYS A 212 12.07 9.47 15.59
CA LYS A 212 10.62 9.55 15.42
C LYS A 212 9.92 8.26 15.84
N TYR A 213 10.47 7.10 15.45
CA TYR A 213 9.95 5.79 15.83
C TYR A 213 9.92 5.60 17.36
N GLN A 214 11.03 5.87 18.05
CA GLN A 214 11.13 5.74 19.49
C GLN A 214 10.12 6.62 20.23
N LYS A 215 9.87 7.84 19.73
CA LYS A 215 8.86 8.73 20.29
C LYS A 215 7.43 8.16 20.14
N LEU A 216 7.11 7.53 19.00
CA LEU A 216 5.84 6.83 18.82
C LEU A 216 5.73 5.64 19.77
N THR A 217 6.75 4.78 19.85
CA THR A 217 6.78 3.61 20.74
C THR A 217 6.60 4.00 22.21
N ALA A 218 7.25 5.08 22.66
CA ALA A 218 7.09 5.56 24.03
C ALA A 218 5.65 6.05 24.33
N ALA A 219 4.91 6.50 23.31
CA ALA A 219 3.54 6.99 23.44
C ALA A 219 2.47 5.93 23.12
N SER A 220 2.85 4.77 22.56
CA SER A 220 1.92 3.78 21.99
C SER A 220 1.10 3.00 23.03
N LYS A 221 1.32 3.24 24.34
CA LYS A 221 0.64 2.54 25.44
C LYS A 221 0.85 1.01 25.35
N GLY A 222 2.03 0.59 24.89
CA GLY A 222 2.39 -0.82 24.71
C GLY A 222 1.86 -1.45 23.42
N LYS A 223 1.07 -0.73 22.61
CA LYS A 223 0.64 -1.20 21.28
C LYS A 223 1.83 -1.25 20.33
N GLU A 224 1.79 -2.21 19.41
CA GLU A 224 2.80 -2.33 18.36
C GLU A 224 2.82 -1.06 17.49
N VAL A 225 4.02 -0.66 17.07
CA VAL A 225 4.20 0.44 16.10
C VAL A 225 4.68 -0.17 14.79
N ILE A 226 3.84 -0.10 13.78
CA ILE A 226 4.10 -0.53 12.41
C ILE A 226 4.28 0.73 11.55
N ILE A 227 5.25 0.68 10.63
CA ILE A 227 5.54 1.82 9.76
C ILE A 227 4.72 1.67 8.49
N GLY A 228 3.74 2.54 8.30
CA GLY A 228 2.86 2.51 7.13
C GLY A 228 3.63 2.83 5.84
N GLU A 229 4.52 3.82 5.90
CA GLU A 229 5.31 4.24 4.75
C GLU A 229 6.66 4.82 5.17
N THR A 230 7.69 4.44 4.42
CA THR A 230 9.00 5.10 4.46
C THR A 230 9.75 4.80 3.17
N GLY A 231 10.59 5.73 2.72
CA GLY A 231 11.37 5.55 1.49
C GLY A 231 12.22 6.76 1.18
N TRP A 232 13.01 6.63 0.11
CA TRP A 232 13.84 7.70 -0.41
C TRP A 232 13.78 7.70 -1.94
N PRO A 233 13.49 8.83 -2.59
CA PRO A 233 13.31 8.87 -4.04
C PRO A 233 14.66 8.72 -4.76
N TRP A 234 14.66 7.92 -5.82
CA TRP A 234 15.83 7.61 -6.64
C TRP A 234 16.26 8.77 -7.55
N ALA A 235 15.30 9.59 -7.98
CA ALA A 235 15.50 10.77 -8.83
C ALA A 235 14.46 11.85 -8.53
N GLY A 236 14.39 12.87 -9.40
CA GLY A 236 13.55 14.06 -9.21
C GLY A 236 14.18 15.07 -8.26
N HIS A 237 13.48 16.15 -7.97
CA HIS A 237 13.92 17.23 -7.10
C HIS A 237 12.72 17.84 -6.37
N SER A 238 12.92 18.19 -5.11
CA SER A 238 11.97 18.99 -4.34
C SER A 238 12.73 20.01 -3.51
N ASN A 239 12.30 21.27 -3.55
CA ASN A 239 12.85 22.33 -2.70
C ASN A 239 12.51 22.15 -1.21
N ARG A 240 11.58 21.23 -0.89
CA ARG A 240 11.18 20.88 0.47
C ARG A 240 11.74 19.54 0.94
N GLY A 241 12.44 18.81 0.08
CA GLY A 241 13.00 17.50 0.37
C GLY A 241 14.53 17.51 0.47
N SER A 242 15.07 16.35 0.82
CA SER A 242 16.51 16.09 0.86
C SER A 242 17.06 15.85 -0.56
N PRO A 243 18.39 15.85 -0.77
CA PRO A 243 18.97 15.51 -2.08
C PRO A 243 18.64 14.08 -2.51
N THR A 244 18.35 13.91 -3.79
CA THR A 244 18.02 12.62 -4.43
C THR A 244 19.20 12.15 -5.27
N SER A 245 19.43 10.84 -5.25
CA SER A 245 20.30 10.15 -6.21
C SER A 245 20.07 8.63 -6.13
N PRO A 246 20.50 7.86 -7.14
CA PRO A 246 20.49 6.41 -7.08
C PRO A 246 21.20 5.85 -5.85
N GLU A 247 22.32 6.46 -5.46
CA GLU A 247 23.14 6.10 -4.31
C GLU A 247 22.43 6.44 -3.01
N ASN A 248 21.81 7.62 -2.90
CA ASN A 248 21.07 8.00 -1.68
C ASN A 248 19.87 7.07 -1.45
N ALA A 249 19.13 6.72 -2.51
CA ALA A 249 18.02 5.79 -2.38
C ALA A 249 18.48 4.39 -1.96
N ALA A 250 19.57 3.89 -2.54
CA ALA A 250 20.15 2.60 -2.18
C ALA A 250 20.72 2.60 -0.75
N GLN A 251 21.40 3.67 -0.34
CA GLN A 251 21.92 3.84 1.01
C GLN A 251 20.77 3.84 2.03
N TYR A 252 19.71 4.63 1.80
CA TYR A 252 18.55 4.65 2.70
C TYR A 252 17.93 3.26 2.81
N PHE A 253 17.65 2.61 1.68
CA PHE A 253 17.05 1.28 1.65
C PHE A 253 17.90 0.26 2.43
N SER A 254 19.22 0.20 2.18
CA SER A 254 20.12 -0.74 2.84
C SER A 254 20.21 -0.51 4.35
N GLU A 255 20.47 0.74 4.76
CA GLU A 255 20.63 1.07 6.18
C GLU A 255 19.32 0.92 6.94
N PHE A 256 18.19 1.35 6.36
CA PHE A 256 16.88 1.24 6.97
C PHE A 256 16.47 -0.22 7.16
N THR A 257 16.56 -1.05 6.12
CA THR A 257 16.15 -2.47 6.19
C THR A 257 17.01 -3.26 7.18
N THR A 258 18.32 -3.04 7.17
CA THR A 258 19.24 -3.62 8.17
C THR A 258 18.87 -3.21 9.60
N MET A 259 18.57 -1.92 9.80
CA MET A 259 18.16 -1.39 11.10
C MET A 259 16.82 -1.97 11.54
N ALA A 260 15.84 -2.04 10.63
CA ALA A 260 14.52 -2.58 10.88
C ALA A 260 14.57 -4.07 11.24
N GLU A 261 15.36 -4.88 10.52
CA GLU A 261 15.58 -6.28 10.83
C GLU A 261 16.17 -6.46 12.23
N LYS A 262 17.28 -5.77 12.53
CA LYS A 262 17.96 -5.85 13.84
C LYS A 262 17.05 -5.46 15.00
N LYS A 263 16.14 -4.49 14.79
CA LYS A 263 15.20 -4.02 15.80
C LYS A 263 13.83 -4.70 15.73
N LYS A 264 13.61 -5.60 14.77
CA LYS A 264 12.32 -6.26 14.50
C LYS A 264 11.18 -5.25 14.27
N ILE A 265 11.47 -4.14 13.58
CA ILE A 265 10.47 -3.14 13.23
C ILE A 265 9.71 -3.63 12.00
N LYS A 266 8.38 -3.71 12.10
CA LYS A 266 7.50 -4.00 10.97
C LYS A 266 7.26 -2.73 10.15
N TYR A 267 7.27 -2.85 8.83
CA TYR A 267 7.13 -1.72 7.92
C TYR A 267 6.56 -2.12 6.57
N PHE A 268 5.98 -1.14 5.86
CA PHE A 268 5.77 -1.20 4.43
C PHE A 268 6.67 -0.19 3.72
N TYR A 269 7.59 -0.66 2.88
CA TYR A 269 8.48 0.23 2.15
C TYR A 269 7.72 0.96 1.05
N PHE A 270 7.98 2.26 0.90
CA PHE A 270 7.39 3.13 -0.10
C PHE A 270 8.41 3.39 -1.23
N ALA A 271 8.19 2.90 -2.44
CA ALA A 271 7.08 2.03 -2.87
C ALA A 271 7.57 0.89 -3.76
N SER A 272 6.63 0.07 -4.23
CA SER A 272 6.90 -1.03 -5.17
C SER A 272 7.51 -0.53 -6.49
N PHE A 273 6.72 0.14 -7.33
CA PHE A 273 7.14 0.59 -8.66
C PHE A 273 7.16 2.12 -8.74
N ASP A 274 7.98 2.66 -9.65
CA ASP A 274 7.90 4.08 -10.02
C ASP A 274 6.53 4.42 -10.62
N GLU A 275 5.99 5.55 -10.20
CA GLU A 275 4.63 5.99 -10.47
C GLU A 275 4.62 7.24 -11.36
N ASP A 276 5.03 7.10 -12.62
CA ASP A 276 5.16 8.21 -13.59
C ASP A 276 3.92 9.10 -13.71
N PHE A 277 2.72 8.56 -13.47
CA PHE A 277 1.49 9.33 -13.54
C PHE A 277 1.48 10.53 -12.57
N LYS A 278 2.27 10.47 -11.49
CA LYS A 278 2.43 11.55 -10.52
C LYS A 278 3.06 12.80 -11.14
N ILE A 279 3.84 12.67 -12.21
CA ILE A 279 4.35 13.82 -12.99
C ILE A 279 3.19 14.60 -13.59
N GLN A 280 2.24 13.90 -14.22
CA GLN A 280 1.07 14.52 -14.85
C GLN A 280 0.09 15.03 -13.79
N GLN A 281 -0.19 14.21 -12.77
CA GLN A 281 -1.08 14.55 -11.65
C GLN A 281 -0.67 15.87 -10.98
N LEU A 282 0.63 16.04 -10.72
CA LEU A 282 1.16 17.21 -10.04
C LEU A 282 1.53 18.35 -11.00
N ASN A 283 1.47 18.08 -12.31
CA ASN A 283 1.97 18.98 -13.35
C ASN A 283 3.42 19.45 -13.07
N ASP A 284 4.28 18.52 -12.67
CA ASP A 284 5.67 18.78 -12.30
C ASP A 284 6.60 17.68 -12.83
N THR A 285 7.34 18.00 -13.89
CA THR A 285 8.30 17.08 -14.54
C THR A 285 9.54 16.80 -13.72
N LYS A 286 9.76 17.55 -12.63
CA LYS A 286 10.89 17.35 -11.73
C LYS A 286 10.47 16.68 -10.43
N THR A 287 9.20 16.34 -10.26
CA THR A 287 8.72 15.82 -8.98
C THR A 287 9.47 14.56 -8.54
N VAL A 288 9.77 14.47 -7.25
CA VAL A 288 10.32 13.25 -6.65
C VAL A 288 9.30 12.13 -6.54
N GLU A 289 8.01 12.49 -6.59
CA GLU A 289 6.88 11.62 -6.29
C GLU A 289 6.75 10.44 -7.27
N ALA A 290 7.30 10.57 -8.48
CA ALA A 290 7.31 9.51 -9.48
C ALA A 290 8.45 8.49 -9.30
N HIS A 291 9.39 8.72 -8.38
CA HIS A 291 10.68 8.02 -8.34
C HIS A 291 10.97 7.24 -7.05
N PHE A 292 9.96 6.95 -6.24
CA PHE A 292 10.09 6.22 -4.98
C PHE A 292 10.13 4.68 -5.13
N GLY A 293 9.89 4.14 -6.32
CA GLY A 293 9.83 2.69 -6.52
C GLY A 293 11.15 2.00 -6.22
N LEU A 294 11.10 0.78 -5.68
CA LEU A 294 12.24 -0.15 -5.71
C LEU A 294 12.49 -0.64 -7.15
N PHE A 295 11.42 -0.82 -7.90
CA PHE A 295 11.41 -1.18 -9.30
C PHE A 295 11.15 0.04 -10.17
N HIS A 296 11.71 0.05 -11.37
CA HIS A 296 11.23 0.90 -12.45
C HIS A 296 9.79 0.52 -12.83
N LYS A 297 9.08 1.43 -13.50
CA LYS A 297 7.69 1.20 -13.96
C LYS A 297 7.51 -0.05 -14.83
N ASN A 298 8.54 -0.47 -15.57
CA ASN A 298 8.52 -1.69 -16.39
C ASN A 298 8.72 -2.99 -15.58
N GLY A 299 8.90 -2.88 -14.26
CA GLY A 299 9.09 -4.01 -13.35
C GLY A 299 10.54 -4.47 -13.18
N THR A 300 11.53 -3.80 -13.77
CA THR A 300 12.94 -4.12 -13.52
C THR A 300 13.39 -3.53 -12.19
N LEU A 301 14.10 -4.30 -11.36
CA LEU A 301 14.67 -3.79 -10.13
C LEU A 301 15.69 -2.70 -10.47
N LYS A 302 15.74 -1.62 -9.70
CA LYS A 302 16.71 -0.55 -9.95
C LYS A 302 18.13 -1.05 -9.68
N ASP A 303 19.06 -0.81 -10.60
CA ASP A 303 20.44 -1.30 -10.54
C ASP A 303 21.13 -0.98 -9.20
N SER A 304 20.90 0.23 -8.66
CA SER A 304 21.49 0.63 -7.38
C SER A 304 20.94 -0.18 -6.20
N ILE A 305 19.69 -0.65 -6.26
CA ILE A 305 19.08 -1.55 -5.28
C ILE A 305 19.56 -2.99 -5.50
N GLU A 306 19.58 -3.45 -6.75
CA GLU A 306 20.06 -4.79 -7.10
C GLU A 306 21.51 -5.02 -6.65
N SER A 307 22.36 -4.00 -6.81
CA SER A 307 23.78 -4.06 -6.40
C SER A 307 23.99 -4.33 -4.91
N LEU A 308 22.99 -4.06 -4.06
CA LEU A 308 23.04 -4.31 -2.63
C LEU A 308 22.92 -5.80 -2.29
N LYS A 309 22.42 -6.63 -3.22
CA LYS A 309 22.20 -8.07 -3.03
C LYS A 309 21.35 -8.42 -1.81
N VAL A 310 20.44 -7.52 -1.44
CA VAL A 310 19.47 -7.72 -0.34
C VAL A 310 18.48 -8.83 -0.71
N PHE A 311 18.05 -8.85 -1.96
CA PHE A 311 17.18 -9.88 -2.51
C PHE A 311 18.02 -10.94 -3.22
N SER A 312 17.71 -12.21 -2.99
CA SER A 312 18.23 -13.32 -3.79
C SER A 312 17.14 -13.78 -4.74
N PHE A 313 17.31 -13.50 -6.01
CA PHE A 313 16.52 -14.11 -7.07
C PHE A 313 17.27 -15.39 -7.46
N GLU A 314 16.77 -16.54 -7.04
CA GLU A 314 17.32 -17.79 -7.58
C GLU A 314 17.07 -17.82 -9.09
N ASP A 315 18.12 -17.63 -9.87
CA ASP A 315 18.13 -18.03 -11.27
C ASP A 315 18.08 -19.56 -11.28
N LYS A 316 16.87 -20.12 -11.28
CA LYS A 316 16.69 -21.50 -11.74
C LYS A 316 16.91 -21.51 -13.25
N GLU A 317 18.17 -21.38 -13.68
CA GLU A 317 18.58 -22.00 -14.93
C GLU A 317 18.32 -23.50 -14.75
N THR A 318 17.22 -23.96 -15.34
CA THR A 318 17.03 -25.38 -15.57
C THR A 318 18.22 -25.85 -16.40
N PRO A 319 18.96 -26.90 -15.98
CA PRO A 319 20.04 -27.43 -16.82
C PRO A 319 19.42 -27.82 -18.14
N VAL A 320 19.86 -27.19 -19.23
CA VAL A 320 19.49 -27.61 -20.58
C VAL A 320 19.95 -29.06 -20.70
N PRO A 321 19.04 -30.05 -20.88
CA PRO A 321 19.47 -31.43 -21.05
C PRO A 321 20.37 -31.49 -22.28
N SER A 322 21.55 -32.08 -22.11
CA SER A 322 22.50 -32.29 -23.20
C SER A 322 21.79 -32.97 -24.39
N PRO A 323 22.09 -32.59 -25.63
CA PRO A 323 21.41 -33.16 -26.79
C PRO A 323 21.61 -34.68 -26.83
N VAL A 324 20.51 -35.41 -26.79
CA VAL A 324 20.48 -36.85 -27.03
C VAL A 324 20.93 -37.09 -28.49
N PRO A 325 21.90 -37.97 -28.77
CA PRO A 325 22.33 -38.23 -30.13
C PRO A 325 21.19 -38.88 -30.93
N SER A 326 20.85 -38.28 -32.08
CA SER A 326 19.83 -38.75 -33.01
C SER A 326 20.15 -40.16 -33.54
N PRO A 327 19.17 -41.07 -33.63
CA PRO A 327 19.36 -42.36 -34.30
C PRO A 327 19.43 -42.19 -35.83
N THR A 328 20.37 -42.91 -36.44
CA THR A 328 20.60 -43.01 -37.89
C THR A 328 19.41 -43.63 -38.61
N PRO A 329 19.02 -43.17 -39.82
CA PRO A 329 17.80 -43.63 -40.48
C PRO A 329 17.96 -45.04 -41.06
N SER A 330 17.01 -45.93 -40.75
CA SER A 330 16.81 -47.19 -41.48
C SER A 330 15.59 -47.10 -42.39
N VAL A 331 15.76 -47.67 -43.57
CA VAL A 331 14.98 -47.55 -44.80
C VAL A 331 13.56 -48.12 -44.69
N SER A 332 12.60 -47.41 -45.27
CA SER A 332 11.18 -47.76 -45.39
C SER A 332 10.92 -48.98 -46.30
N LYS A 333 9.95 -49.82 -45.92
CA LYS A 333 9.09 -50.54 -46.86
C LYS A 333 7.63 -50.53 -46.38
N GLU A 334 6.75 -50.32 -47.37
CA GLU A 334 5.31 -50.08 -47.34
C GLU A 334 4.43 -51.26 -46.87
N PRO A 335 3.11 -51.04 -46.67
CA PRO A 335 2.25 -51.78 -45.74
C PRO A 335 1.39 -52.88 -46.38
N THR A 336 0.97 -53.83 -45.56
CA THR A 336 -0.21 -54.68 -45.82
C THR A 336 -0.95 -55.01 -44.52
N SER A 337 -2.23 -54.61 -44.48
CA SER A 337 -3.31 -55.05 -43.55
C SER A 337 -3.90 -56.41 -44.01
N PRO A 338 -4.88 -57.08 -43.34
CA PRO A 338 -5.38 -57.02 -41.93
C PRO A 338 -5.83 -58.39 -41.30
N VAL A 339 -6.44 -58.30 -40.08
CA VAL A 339 -7.45 -59.19 -39.38
C VAL A 339 -7.07 -60.61 -38.85
N PRO A 340 -7.89 -61.30 -37.99
CA PRO A 340 -8.54 -60.97 -36.69
C PRO A 340 -8.39 -62.07 -35.58
N SER A 341 -8.86 -61.78 -34.36
CA SER A 341 -9.87 -62.56 -33.59
C SER A 341 -9.56 -62.89 -32.12
N LYS A 342 -10.52 -62.42 -31.30
CA LYS A 342 -11.32 -63.12 -30.27
C LYS A 342 -10.74 -63.47 -28.89
N GLY A 343 -11.52 -63.01 -27.92
CA GLY A 343 -11.93 -63.73 -26.70
C GLY A 343 -11.18 -63.27 -25.45
N GLU A 344 -11.78 -63.06 -24.29
CA GLU A 344 -13.16 -63.15 -23.81
C GLU A 344 -13.14 -62.62 -22.36
N THR A 345 -14.24 -62.00 -21.90
CA THR A 345 -14.86 -62.07 -20.54
C THR A 345 -14.01 -61.88 -19.26
N ASP A 346 -14.46 -61.29 -18.15
CA ASP A 346 -15.67 -60.57 -17.73
C ASP A 346 -15.39 -59.98 -16.31
N LYS A 347 -16.24 -59.03 -15.89
CA LYS A 347 -16.66 -58.74 -14.49
C LYS A 347 -15.76 -58.03 -13.45
N THR A 348 -16.00 -56.74 -13.32
CA THR A 348 -16.35 -55.98 -12.08
C THR A 348 -17.70 -56.52 -11.50
N PRO A 349 -18.20 -56.24 -10.27
CA PRO A 349 -17.90 -55.08 -9.40
C PRO A 349 -17.98 -55.26 -7.85
N ALA A 350 -17.68 -54.13 -7.17
CA ALA A 350 -18.41 -53.57 -6.02
C ALA A 350 -18.06 -54.00 -4.55
N PRO A 351 -18.38 -53.11 -3.57
CA PRO A 351 -17.69 -52.95 -2.29
C PRO A 351 -18.52 -53.39 -1.07
N SER A 352 -17.93 -53.37 0.14
CA SER A 352 -18.65 -53.62 1.40
C SER A 352 -18.49 -52.51 2.44
N LYS A 353 -19.63 -52.12 3.04
CA LYS A 353 -19.82 -51.28 4.23
C LYS A 353 -19.86 -52.11 5.53
N GLY A 354 -19.66 -51.42 6.65
CA GLY A 354 -20.33 -51.66 7.96
C GLY A 354 -19.36 -52.04 9.10
N ALA A 355 -19.56 -51.71 10.38
CA ALA A 355 -20.47 -50.83 11.14
C ALA A 355 -20.05 -50.90 12.64
N THR A 356 -20.67 -50.04 13.49
CA THR A 356 -20.83 -50.13 14.98
C THR A 356 -19.65 -49.74 15.88
N ASP A 357 -19.79 -49.14 17.07
CA ASP A 357 -20.82 -48.41 17.83
C ASP A 357 -20.17 -47.95 19.18
N LYS A 358 -20.82 -47.01 19.90
CA LYS A 358 -20.72 -46.66 21.34
C LYS A 358 -19.86 -45.49 21.85
N THR A 359 -20.60 -44.44 22.26
CA THR A 359 -20.39 -43.51 23.38
C THR A 359 -20.37 -44.24 24.75
N PRO A 360 -19.85 -43.64 25.85
CA PRO A 360 -20.76 -42.97 26.79
C PRO A 360 -20.21 -41.68 27.45
N ALA A 361 -21.12 -40.86 27.96
CA ALA A 361 -20.92 -39.80 28.97
C ALA A 361 -21.80 -40.13 30.20
N PRO A 362 -21.95 -39.23 31.20
CA PRO A 362 -21.05 -38.82 32.29
C PRO A 362 -21.50 -39.41 33.66
N SER A 363 -20.80 -39.13 34.76
CA SER A 363 -21.28 -39.41 36.13
C SER A 363 -21.24 -38.18 37.04
N LYS A 364 -22.34 -37.97 37.76
CA LYS A 364 -22.58 -37.08 38.92
C LYS A 364 -22.83 -37.95 40.16
N THR A 365 -22.58 -37.41 41.35
CA THR A 365 -23.36 -37.50 42.62
C THR A 365 -22.61 -36.68 43.69
N ASP A 366 -23.15 -35.54 44.15
CA ASP A 366 -23.93 -35.32 45.40
C ASP A 366 -22.99 -35.16 46.63
N ASP A 367 -23.11 -34.21 47.59
CA ASP A 367 -24.28 -33.82 48.39
C ASP A 367 -23.99 -32.57 49.30
N SER A 368 -25.07 -31.84 49.65
CA SER A 368 -25.43 -31.04 50.87
C SER A 368 -24.63 -29.84 51.47
N ASP A 369 -25.26 -28.65 51.40
CA ASP A 369 -25.81 -27.72 52.43
C ASP A 369 -25.21 -27.47 53.85
N ASP A 370 -25.58 -26.26 54.37
CA ASP A 370 -25.59 -25.68 55.74
C ASP A 370 -24.41 -24.72 56.11
N ASP A 371 -24.58 -23.39 56.18
CA ASP A 371 -25.30 -22.47 57.11
C ASP A 371 -24.45 -21.93 58.29
N SER A 372 -24.78 -20.69 58.63
CA SER A 372 -24.20 -19.61 59.44
C SER A 372 -23.57 -19.89 60.83
N THR A 373 -22.62 -19.03 61.26
CA THR A 373 -22.82 -18.00 62.32
C THR A 373 -21.51 -17.29 62.76
N ASP A 374 -21.66 -15.98 63.05
CA ASP A 374 -20.75 -15.04 63.73
C ASP A 374 -20.21 -15.57 65.09
N VAL A 375 -19.08 -15.04 65.61
CA VAL A 375 -18.98 -13.96 66.63
C VAL A 375 -17.52 -13.54 66.90
N ASP A 376 -17.33 -12.22 67.01
CA ASP A 376 -16.62 -11.49 68.07
C ASP A 376 -15.29 -10.73 67.79
N THR A 377 -15.33 -9.46 68.24
CA THR A 377 -14.35 -8.35 68.14
C THR A 377 -13.55 -8.31 69.48
N PRO A 378 -12.74 -7.30 69.93
CA PRO A 378 -12.43 -5.95 69.41
C PRO A 378 -10.98 -5.40 69.63
N VAL A 379 -10.80 -4.09 69.33
CA VAL A 379 -9.83 -3.11 69.93
C VAL A 379 -8.44 -3.05 69.23
N GLN A 380 -7.79 -1.93 68.83
CA GLN A 380 -7.94 -0.49 69.06
C GLN A 380 -7.30 0.37 67.94
N LYS A 381 -7.86 1.57 67.83
CA LYS A 381 -7.48 2.82 67.14
C LYS A 381 -6.10 3.36 67.54
N LEU A 382 -5.42 4.07 66.61
CA LEU A 382 -4.87 5.44 66.80
C LEU A 382 -4.12 5.95 65.54
N THR A 383 -4.66 7.02 64.95
CA THR A 383 -3.93 8.06 64.21
C THR A 383 -3.12 8.92 65.19
N PRO A 384 -2.12 9.69 64.70
CA PRO A 384 -2.36 11.14 64.66
C PRO A 384 -1.80 11.86 63.41
N ALA A 385 -2.43 13.00 63.09
CA ALA A 385 -1.93 14.06 62.19
C ALA A 385 -1.33 15.23 63.05
N PRO A 386 -1.16 16.47 62.54
CA PRO A 386 -0.05 17.02 61.75
C PRO A 386 0.65 18.26 62.40
N SER A 387 1.86 18.66 61.96
CA SER A 387 2.41 20.04 62.16
C SER A 387 3.71 20.26 61.35
N LYS A 388 3.74 21.13 60.34
CA LYS A 388 4.06 22.59 60.32
C LYS A 388 5.55 22.96 60.46
N GLY A 389 6.06 23.70 59.45
CA GLY A 389 7.09 24.73 59.63
C GLY A 389 7.99 25.02 58.42
N GLY A 390 7.84 26.20 57.79
CA GLY A 390 8.97 26.92 57.16
C GLY A 390 8.91 27.24 55.65
N SER A 391 8.39 28.42 55.32
CA SER A 391 8.39 29.18 54.04
C SER A 391 9.83 29.49 53.54
N SER A 392 10.21 29.92 52.31
CA SER A 392 9.66 30.74 51.20
C SER A 392 10.80 30.87 50.12
N PRO A 393 10.69 31.58 48.98
CA PRO A 393 9.54 31.83 48.10
C PRO A 393 9.82 31.55 46.60
N THR A 394 8.73 31.29 45.87
CA THR A 394 8.60 31.46 44.41
C THR A 394 8.41 32.95 44.07
N PRO A 395 9.01 33.51 42.99
CA PRO A 395 8.64 34.83 42.52
C PRO A 395 7.32 34.80 41.72
N ALA A 396 6.39 35.67 42.09
CA ALA A 396 5.12 35.94 41.40
C ALA A 396 5.32 36.88 40.19
N PRO A 397 4.37 36.89 39.23
CA PRO A 397 4.47 37.71 38.01
C PRO A 397 3.96 39.14 38.26
N THR A 398 4.71 40.12 37.76
CA THR A 398 4.27 41.53 37.68
C THR A 398 3.47 41.78 36.41
N LYS A 399 2.24 42.32 36.58
CA LYS A 399 1.38 42.89 35.55
C LYS A 399 1.88 44.26 35.08
N GLY A 400 1.64 44.59 33.81
CA GLY A 400 1.33 45.96 33.37
C GLY A 400 2.04 46.41 32.09
N GLY A 401 1.33 46.38 30.96
CA GLY A 401 1.78 46.99 29.70
C GLY A 401 0.94 46.54 28.50
N SER A 402 -0.17 47.22 28.25
CA SER A 402 -1.16 46.97 27.19
C SER A 402 -0.70 47.49 25.82
N VAL A 403 -0.68 46.65 24.77
CA VAL A 403 -0.71 47.05 23.33
C VAL A 403 -1.40 45.92 22.53
N PRO A 404 -2.24 46.21 21.50
CA PRO A 404 -3.40 45.37 21.16
C PRO A 404 -3.19 44.38 20.02
N THR A 405 -4.03 43.34 20.03
CA THR A 405 -4.36 42.42 18.93
C THR A 405 -5.14 43.13 17.82
N PRO A 406 -4.84 42.91 16.52
CA PRO A 406 -5.76 43.30 15.46
C PRO A 406 -6.77 42.17 15.17
N SER A 407 -8.04 42.53 15.25
CA SER A 407 -9.22 41.78 14.77
C SER A 407 -9.35 41.85 13.24
N PRO A 408 -10.15 40.96 12.60
CA PRO A 408 -10.24 40.85 11.15
C PRO A 408 -11.17 41.93 10.56
N THR A 409 -10.75 42.58 9.48
CA THR A 409 -11.58 43.51 8.71
C THR A 409 -12.17 42.84 7.47
N LYS A 410 -13.50 42.96 7.33
CA LYS A 410 -14.27 42.61 6.13
C LYS A 410 -14.63 43.92 5.40
N GLY A 411 -14.37 43.99 4.09
CA GLY A 411 -15.08 44.85 3.13
C GLY A 411 -14.49 46.22 2.80
N GLY A 412 -14.08 46.40 1.54
CA GLY A 412 -13.75 47.70 0.95
C GLY A 412 -13.06 47.58 -0.41
N SER A 413 -13.84 47.65 -1.48
CA SER A 413 -13.45 47.55 -2.89
C SER A 413 -12.48 48.66 -3.36
N ALA A 414 -11.50 48.32 -4.21
CA ALA A 414 -10.81 49.22 -5.14
C ALA A 414 -10.10 48.39 -6.24
N PRO A 415 -9.79 48.93 -7.43
CA PRO A 415 -10.48 48.55 -8.67
C PRO A 415 -9.67 47.66 -9.63
N THR A 416 -10.43 47.03 -10.52
CA THR A 416 -10.03 46.41 -11.79
C THR A 416 -9.08 47.30 -12.61
N PRO A 417 -7.96 46.76 -13.13
CA PRO A 417 -7.35 47.28 -14.35
C PRO A 417 -7.91 46.52 -15.56
N ALA A 418 -8.67 47.24 -16.40
CA ALA A 418 -9.02 46.83 -17.75
C ALA A 418 -8.01 47.47 -18.75
N PRO A 419 -8.00 47.08 -20.04
CA PRO A 419 -6.83 46.54 -20.71
C PRO A 419 -5.97 47.59 -21.44
N SER A 420 -4.66 47.38 -21.50
CA SER A 420 -3.79 48.13 -22.41
C SER A 420 -3.85 47.53 -23.82
N LYS A 421 -4.42 48.30 -24.75
CA LYS A 421 -4.34 48.07 -26.20
C LYS A 421 -2.92 48.32 -26.71
N GLY A 422 -2.41 47.36 -27.48
CA GLY A 422 -1.76 47.53 -28.78
C GLY A 422 -0.49 48.38 -28.88
N THR A 423 0.63 47.73 -29.15
CA THR A 423 1.59 48.20 -30.17
C THR A 423 2.21 46.98 -30.88
N SER A 424 2.50 47.17 -32.16
CA SER A 424 2.67 46.15 -33.19
C SER A 424 4.13 45.79 -33.48
N ALA A 425 4.31 44.57 -33.99
CA ALA A 425 5.32 44.09 -34.95
C ALA A 425 6.71 43.63 -34.43
N PRO A 426 7.48 42.79 -35.18
CA PRO A 426 7.12 41.94 -36.34
C PRO A 426 7.54 40.45 -36.22
N THR A 427 6.91 39.64 -37.06
CA THR A 427 7.26 38.29 -37.53
C THR A 427 8.66 38.22 -38.17
N PRO A 428 9.44 37.13 -38.00
CA PRO A 428 10.40 36.71 -38.99
C PRO A 428 9.87 35.53 -39.81
N ALA A 429 9.87 35.71 -41.13
CA ALA A 429 9.74 34.65 -42.13
C ALA A 429 11.01 34.64 -43.01
N PRO A 430 11.18 33.71 -43.96
CA PRO A 430 12.16 32.63 -43.91
C PRO A 430 13.36 32.85 -44.85
N THR A 431 14.48 32.15 -44.60
CA THR A 431 15.60 32.08 -45.56
C THR A 431 15.46 30.88 -46.50
N LYS A 432 15.29 31.17 -47.80
CA LYS A 432 15.64 30.33 -48.97
C LYS A 432 17.19 30.27 -49.09
N GLY A 433 17.88 29.30 -49.70
CA GLY A 433 17.54 28.11 -50.49
C GLY A 433 18.79 27.61 -51.25
N GLY A 434 18.69 26.42 -51.87
CA GLY A 434 19.62 25.85 -52.87
C GLY A 434 20.22 24.51 -52.44
N SER A 435 20.21 23.39 -53.18
CA SER A 435 19.80 23.09 -54.56
C SER A 435 19.63 21.56 -54.71
N THR A 436 18.67 21.13 -55.52
CA THR A 436 18.46 19.74 -55.98
C THR A 436 19.41 19.37 -57.14
N PRO A 437 19.44 18.09 -57.59
CA PRO A 437 18.57 17.73 -58.72
C PRO A 437 17.82 16.40 -58.61
N THR A 438 16.84 16.30 -59.49
CA THR A 438 15.70 15.37 -59.63
C THR A 438 15.98 14.17 -60.54
N SER A 439 15.24 13.07 -60.37
CA SER A 439 14.73 12.12 -61.40
C SER A 439 13.57 11.33 -60.76
N ALA A 440 12.27 11.58 -60.96
CA ALA A 440 11.35 11.45 -62.11
C ALA A 440 10.88 9.99 -62.44
N PRO A 441 9.60 9.78 -62.88
CA PRO A 441 8.71 8.70 -62.40
C PRO A 441 8.03 7.84 -63.50
N SER A 442 7.17 6.86 -63.11
CA SER A 442 5.97 6.31 -63.81
C SER A 442 5.39 5.09 -63.03
N LYS A 443 4.17 4.57 -63.23
CA LYS A 443 2.76 5.06 -63.28
C LYS A 443 1.86 3.78 -63.15
N ASP A 444 0.55 3.99 -62.93
CA ASP A 444 -0.61 3.05 -62.98
C ASP A 444 -0.92 2.18 -61.74
N GLY A 445 -2.18 1.99 -61.30
CA GLY A 445 -3.50 2.27 -61.90
C GLY A 445 -4.67 2.14 -60.90
N SER A 446 -5.88 2.47 -61.37
CA SER A 446 -7.09 2.85 -60.62
C SER A 446 -8.15 1.73 -60.41
N VAL A 447 -8.89 1.84 -59.28
CA VAL A 447 -10.30 1.50 -58.87
C VAL A 447 -11.20 0.62 -59.79
N PRO A 448 -12.14 -0.22 -59.27
CA PRO A 448 -13.53 0.25 -59.04
C PRO A 448 -14.32 -0.38 -57.84
N THR A 449 -15.32 0.38 -57.37
CA THR A 449 -16.47 0.02 -56.50
C THR A 449 -17.45 -0.98 -57.15
N PRO A 450 -18.26 -1.72 -56.37
CA PRO A 450 -19.68 -1.83 -56.75
C PRO A 450 -20.69 -1.79 -55.58
N ALA A 451 -21.92 -1.36 -55.93
CA ALA A 451 -23.22 -1.62 -55.28
C ALA A 451 -24.23 -1.91 -56.42
N PRO A 452 -25.52 -2.31 -56.22
CA PRO A 452 -26.23 -2.92 -55.08
C PRO A 452 -27.09 -4.17 -55.49
N THR A 453 -27.74 -4.86 -54.53
CA THR A 453 -29.02 -5.64 -54.61
C THR A 453 -29.13 -6.47 -53.31
N GLY A 454 -30.24 -6.68 -52.59
CA GLY A 454 -31.62 -6.21 -52.64
C GLY A 454 -32.47 -7.07 -51.66
N GLY A 455 -33.17 -6.44 -50.71
CA GLY A 455 -34.57 -6.76 -50.39
C GLY A 455 -34.97 -7.75 -49.26
N LYS A 456 -35.83 -7.22 -48.38
CA LYS A 456 -36.84 -7.83 -47.45
C LYS A 456 -36.31 -8.25 -46.07
N GLY A 457 -36.79 -7.77 -44.92
CA GLY A 457 -37.91 -6.89 -44.57
C GLY A 457 -38.70 -7.46 -43.38
N THR A 458 -38.67 -6.80 -42.22
CA THR A 458 -39.76 -6.69 -41.21
C THR A 458 -39.34 -5.71 -40.10
N PRO A 459 -40.17 -4.71 -39.70
CA PRO A 459 -39.82 -3.75 -38.66
C PRO A 459 -40.39 -4.14 -37.28
N MET A 460 -39.61 -3.84 -36.24
CA MET A 460 -39.95 -3.99 -34.81
C MET A 460 -40.64 -2.71 -34.30
N PRO A 461 -41.66 -2.79 -33.41
CA PRO A 461 -42.51 -1.64 -33.07
C PRO A 461 -41.92 -0.73 -31.99
N ALA A 462 -42.22 0.56 -32.11
CA ALA A 462 -41.98 1.61 -31.14
C ALA A 462 -42.83 1.45 -29.86
N LYS A 463 -42.26 1.84 -28.71
CA LYS A 463 -42.96 2.17 -27.45
C LYS A 463 -42.52 3.59 -27.06
N THR A 464 -43.35 4.61 -27.27
CA THR A 464 -44.36 5.18 -26.34
C THR A 464 -43.79 5.71 -25.03
N ASP A 465 -43.79 7.04 -24.94
CA ASP A 465 -43.55 7.87 -23.77
C ASP A 465 -44.49 7.55 -22.59
N ALA A 466 -43.96 7.66 -21.37
CA ALA A 466 -44.72 7.70 -20.12
C ALA A 466 -43.99 8.60 -19.09
N PRO A 467 -44.71 9.19 -18.11
CA PRO A 467 -44.51 10.60 -17.75
C PRO A 467 -43.69 10.86 -16.47
N THR A 468 -43.16 12.08 -16.41
CA THR A 468 -42.52 12.77 -15.28
C THR A 468 -43.37 12.80 -13.99
N PRO A 469 -42.81 12.53 -12.81
CA PRO A 469 -43.48 12.80 -11.54
C PRO A 469 -43.31 14.26 -11.08
N ALA A 470 -44.42 14.87 -10.65
CA ALA A 470 -44.52 16.23 -10.12
C ALA A 470 -44.04 16.36 -8.66
N PRO A 471 -43.68 17.56 -8.18
CA PRO A 471 -43.04 17.77 -6.88
C PRO A 471 -44.03 17.81 -5.70
N SER A 472 -43.65 17.22 -4.58
CA SER A 472 -44.39 17.26 -3.31
C SER A 472 -44.14 18.58 -2.57
N LYS A 473 -45.24 19.24 -2.16
CA LYS A 473 -45.28 20.43 -1.28
C LYS A 473 -45.34 20.02 0.21
N PRO A 474 -44.97 20.93 1.14
CA PRO A 474 -44.70 20.60 2.55
C PRO A 474 -45.98 20.52 3.39
N ARG A 475 -45.99 19.65 4.40
CA ARG A 475 -47.01 19.64 5.48
C ARG A 475 -46.50 20.37 6.71
N LYS A 476 -47.33 21.29 7.20
CA LYS A 476 -47.24 22.01 8.47
C LYS A 476 -47.57 21.10 9.67
N ASP A 477 -46.87 21.36 10.76
CA ASP A 477 -47.25 21.43 12.18
C ASP A 477 -48.46 20.61 12.69
N CYS A 478 -48.21 19.84 13.75
CA CYS A 478 -49.10 19.75 14.92
C CYS A 478 -48.27 19.48 16.19
N LYS A 479 -48.37 20.41 17.16
CA LYS A 479 -48.04 20.22 18.58
C LYS A 479 -49.09 19.32 19.24
N ALA A 480 -48.66 18.50 20.19
CA ALA A 480 -49.21 18.42 21.55
C ALA A 480 -48.11 17.86 22.46
#